data_AF-A0A0P9CQH7-F1
#
_entry.id   AF-A0A0P9CQH7-F1
#
_cell.length_a   1.000
_cell.length_b   1.000
_cell.length_c   1.000
_cell.angle_alpha   90.00
_cell.angle_beta   90.00
_cell.angle_gamma   90.00
#
_symmetry.space_group_name_H-M   'P 1'
#
loop_
_entity.id
_entity.type
_entity.pdbx_description
1 polymer ?
#
loop_
_entity_poly.entity_id
_entity_poly.type
_entity_poly.pdbx_seq_one_letter_code
_entity_poly.pdbx_strand_id
1 'polypeptide(L)'
;MNDYTPLDLSTLASVGAAVYEKKKSPLLGSITLHGLPFLIGGAEPDPARCFVGLGFADAQEAVRVPVEATARHILFAHALLDSRLLDNGPMGEVVAHYTIRYADGETVRLPIRERFEIGPIPMWWSAYPFLAVPDEQDSMLTRDAGPWGNAGERQAETDQGWPQHYYLWAWPNPRPDAPIATIELEPAGRKVVVAAITLGQRDEQPLRRQVKRAVKITLAEPGGTETLGVRVDRG
;
A
#
# COMPACT_ATOMS: atom_id res chain seq x y z
N MET A 1 16.14 16.39 2.74
CA MET A 1 14.76 16.02 3.15
C MET A 1 14.46 14.66 2.58
N ASN A 2 13.83 13.77 3.35
CA ASN A 2 13.38 12.50 2.82
C ASN A 2 12.27 12.76 1.79
N ASP A 3 12.37 12.13 0.63
CA ASP A 3 11.38 12.24 -0.44
C ASP A 3 10.02 11.64 -0.06
N TYR A 4 10.05 10.64 0.84
CA TYR A 4 8.88 9.96 1.38
C TYR A 4 9.04 9.76 2.89
N THR A 5 8.01 10.13 3.64
CA THR A 5 8.02 10.10 5.12
C THR A 5 6.81 9.32 5.63
N PRO A 6 7.01 8.13 6.23
CA PRO A 6 5.95 7.41 6.92
C PRO A 6 5.45 8.17 8.14
N LEU A 7 4.14 8.11 8.39
CA LEU A 7 3.54 8.56 9.64
C LEU A 7 3.58 7.42 10.67
N ASP A 8 3.79 7.76 11.94
CA ASP A 8 3.66 6.80 13.03
C ASP A 8 2.20 6.72 13.50
N LEU A 9 1.57 5.59 13.22
CA LEU A 9 0.18 5.32 13.60
C LEU A 9 0.04 4.45 14.86
N SER A 10 1.16 4.11 15.53
CA SER A 10 1.18 3.13 16.63
C SER A 10 0.25 3.49 17.80
N THR A 11 0.12 4.77 18.12
CA THR A 11 -0.78 5.28 19.18
C THR A 11 -2.25 5.19 18.82
N LEU A 12 -2.58 5.09 17.52
CA LEU A 12 -3.93 4.98 16.97
C LEU A 12 -4.30 3.54 16.62
N ALA A 13 -3.35 2.62 16.70
CA ALA A 13 -3.58 1.22 16.38
C ALA A 13 -4.58 0.60 17.37
N SER A 14 -5.55 -0.14 16.84
CA SER A 14 -6.63 -0.79 17.58
C SER A 14 -6.76 -2.27 17.24
N VAL A 15 -6.11 -2.72 16.17
CA VAL A 15 -6.27 -4.07 15.60
C VAL A 15 -4.90 -4.73 15.42
N GLY A 16 -4.82 -6.05 15.68
CA GLY A 16 -3.60 -6.84 15.55
C GLY A 16 -3.48 -7.62 14.25
N ALA A 17 -2.30 -8.18 14.01
CA ALA A 17 -1.94 -9.03 12.87
C ALA A 17 -2.85 -10.27 12.71
N ALA A 18 -3.47 -10.72 13.81
CA ALA A 18 -4.36 -11.88 13.82
C ALA A 18 -5.60 -11.74 12.94
N VAL A 19 -5.96 -10.53 12.49
CA VAL A 19 -7.09 -10.32 11.57
C VAL A 19 -6.90 -10.94 10.19
N TYR A 20 -5.67 -11.29 9.82
CA TYR A 20 -5.37 -12.03 8.60
C TYR A 20 -5.39 -13.56 8.80
N GLU A 21 -5.74 -14.03 10.00
CA GLU A 21 -5.91 -15.44 10.38
C GLU A 21 -4.76 -16.36 9.93
N LYS A 22 -5.07 -17.49 9.25
CA LYS A 22 -4.16 -18.57 8.87
C LYS A 22 -3.15 -18.22 7.77
N LYS A 23 -3.04 -16.94 7.42
CA LYS A 23 -2.05 -16.47 6.45
C LYS A 23 -0.69 -16.29 7.10
N LYS A 24 0.34 -16.16 6.25
CA LYS A 24 1.65 -15.65 6.68
C LYS A 24 1.44 -14.36 7.47
N SER A 25 2.13 -14.18 8.59
CA SER A 25 2.02 -12.94 9.35
C SER A 25 2.48 -11.74 8.52
N PRO A 26 1.79 -10.59 8.58
CA PRO A 26 2.23 -9.36 7.94
C PRO A 26 3.60 -8.93 8.49
N LEU A 27 4.41 -8.31 7.63
CA LEU A 27 5.64 -7.64 8.07
C LEU A 27 5.26 -6.37 8.84
N LEU A 28 5.90 -6.17 10.00
CA LEU A 28 5.68 -5.02 10.87
C LEU A 28 6.97 -4.22 11.02
N GLY A 29 6.86 -2.99 11.52
CA GLY A 29 7.98 -2.07 11.70
C GLY A 29 8.24 -1.23 10.45
N SER A 30 9.49 -0.81 10.28
CA SER A 30 9.92 -0.10 9.07
C SER A 30 10.11 -1.10 7.93
N ILE A 31 9.29 -0.97 6.89
CA ILE A 31 9.31 -1.84 5.72
C ILE A 31 9.35 -1.03 4.43
N THR A 32 9.70 -1.70 3.34
CA THR A 32 9.68 -1.12 2.00
C THR A 32 8.70 -1.89 1.14
N LEU A 33 7.73 -1.21 0.54
CA LEU A 33 6.79 -1.77 -0.42
C LEU A 33 6.89 -0.96 -1.72
N HIS A 34 7.10 -1.62 -2.87
CA HIS A 34 7.34 -0.94 -4.15
C HIS A 34 8.48 0.09 -4.11
N GLY A 35 9.52 -0.16 -3.31
CA GLY A 35 10.63 0.78 -3.13
C GLY A 35 10.30 2.02 -2.29
N LEU A 36 9.12 2.07 -1.66
CA LEU A 36 8.65 3.19 -0.85
C LEU A 36 8.60 2.81 0.63
N PRO A 37 8.97 3.73 1.53
CA PRO A 37 9.02 3.44 2.96
C PRO A 37 7.60 3.44 3.55
N PHE A 38 7.34 2.49 4.44
CA PHE A 38 6.15 2.42 5.28
C PHE A 38 6.56 2.07 6.72
N LEU A 39 5.77 2.53 7.69
CA LEU A 39 5.94 2.22 9.10
C LEU A 39 4.64 1.59 9.60
N ILE A 40 4.67 0.28 9.88
CA ILE A 40 3.50 -0.49 10.30
C ILE A 40 3.62 -0.84 11.78
N GLY A 41 2.68 -0.38 12.59
CA GLY A 41 2.68 -0.65 14.04
C GLY A 41 3.72 0.12 14.85
N GLY A 42 4.48 1.03 14.25
CA GLY A 42 5.54 1.81 14.92
C GLY A 42 6.93 1.18 14.82
N ALA A 43 7.93 1.84 15.41
CA ALA A 43 9.33 1.35 15.38
C ALA A 43 9.53 0.05 16.17
N GLU A 44 8.79 -0.10 17.26
CA GLU A 44 8.70 -1.30 18.09
C GLU A 44 7.27 -1.85 18.03
N PRO A 45 6.92 -2.61 16.97
CA PRO A 45 5.54 -2.98 16.72
C PRO A 45 5.03 -4.06 17.69
N ASP A 46 3.81 -3.87 18.20
CA ASP A 46 3.04 -4.88 18.92
C ASP A 46 2.13 -5.64 17.93
N PRO A 47 2.37 -6.93 17.65
CA PRO A 47 1.53 -7.72 16.74
C PRO A 47 0.06 -7.82 17.18
N ALA A 48 -0.25 -7.62 18.47
CA ALA A 48 -1.62 -7.62 18.96
C ALA A 48 -2.37 -6.31 18.65
N ARG A 49 -1.64 -5.23 18.36
CA ARG A 49 -2.20 -3.89 18.12
C ARG A 49 -1.27 -3.06 17.23
N CYS A 50 -1.27 -3.37 15.94
CA CYS A 50 -0.36 -2.79 14.95
C CYS A 50 -1.04 -2.03 13.81
N PHE A 51 -2.37 -2.06 13.70
CA PHE A 51 -3.11 -1.37 12.65
C PHE A 51 -4.25 -0.52 13.18
N VAL A 52 -4.61 0.52 12.42
CA VAL A 52 -5.87 1.25 12.63
C VAL A 52 -7.01 0.43 12.02
N GLY A 53 -7.91 -0.05 12.87
CA GLY A 53 -9.11 -0.76 12.43
C GLY A 53 -10.33 0.16 12.33
N LEU A 54 -11.04 0.10 11.19
CA LEU A 54 -12.31 0.77 10.95
C LEU A 54 -13.43 -0.28 10.84
N GLY A 55 -14.57 -0.02 11.46
CA GLY A 55 -15.72 -0.94 11.42
C GLY A 55 -15.56 -2.19 12.30
N PHE A 56 -14.64 -2.16 13.28
CA PHE A 56 -14.48 -3.19 14.30
C PHE A 56 -15.25 -2.78 15.58
N ALA A 57 -15.91 -3.74 16.24
CA ALA A 57 -16.50 -3.61 17.58
C ALA A 57 -17.30 -2.31 17.86
N ASP A 58 -18.37 -2.05 17.08
CA ASP A 58 -19.24 -0.86 17.15
C ASP A 58 -18.53 0.51 17.06
N ALA A 59 -17.22 0.55 16.77
CA ALA A 59 -16.47 1.77 16.55
C ALA A 59 -16.90 2.40 15.21
N GLN A 60 -17.88 3.30 15.29
CA GLN A 60 -18.34 4.14 14.17
C GLN A 60 -17.60 5.49 14.10
N GLU A 61 -16.77 5.80 15.09
CA GLU A 61 -16.09 7.08 15.17
C GLU A 61 -14.89 7.17 14.22
N ALA A 62 -14.65 8.39 13.74
CA ALA A 62 -13.51 8.69 12.89
C ALA A 62 -12.20 8.62 13.69
N VAL A 63 -11.19 7.94 13.17
CA VAL A 63 -9.84 7.98 13.74
C VAL A 63 -9.09 9.17 13.15
N ARG A 64 -8.55 10.03 14.01
CA ARG A 64 -7.82 11.25 13.60
C ARG A 64 -6.32 11.01 13.61
N VAL A 65 -5.70 11.07 12.44
CA VAL A 65 -4.25 11.00 12.25
C VAL A 65 -3.69 12.42 12.17
N PRO A 66 -2.86 12.87 13.13
CA PRO A 66 -2.17 14.16 13.02
C PRO A 66 -1.07 14.09 11.95
N VAL A 67 -0.91 15.17 11.18
CA VAL A 67 0.06 15.22 10.07
C VAL A 67 1.02 16.40 10.20
N GLU A 68 0.49 17.63 10.27
CA GLU A 68 1.27 18.88 10.39
C GLU A 68 2.39 19.03 9.34
N ALA A 69 2.11 18.65 8.09
CA ALA A 69 3.08 18.68 7.00
C ALA A 69 2.41 18.88 5.62
N THR A 70 3.18 19.38 4.66
CA THR A 70 2.79 19.38 3.23
C THR A 70 3.05 18.01 2.62
N ALA A 71 2.36 17.66 1.54
CA ALA A 71 2.66 16.47 0.74
C ALA A 71 2.10 16.64 -0.67
N ARG A 72 2.83 16.18 -1.69
CA ARG A 72 2.31 16.09 -3.07
C ARG A 72 1.45 14.85 -3.27
N HIS A 73 1.78 13.77 -2.57
CA HIS A 73 1.04 12.51 -2.59
C HIS A 73 0.85 11.98 -1.17
N ILE A 74 -0.30 11.36 -0.92
CA ILE A 74 -0.54 10.60 0.31
C ILE A 74 -0.74 9.15 -0.09
N LEU A 75 0.11 8.27 0.45
CA LEU A 75 0.10 6.85 0.17
C LEU A 75 -0.52 6.11 1.34
N PHE A 76 -1.45 5.22 1.03
CA PHE A 76 -2.13 4.38 1.99
C PHE A 76 -1.76 2.92 1.74
N ALA A 77 -1.36 2.21 2.78
CA ALA A 77 -1.32 0.75 2.80
C ALA A 77 -2.53 0.25 3.61
N HIS A 78 -3.50 -0.35 2.93
CA HIS A 78 -4.77 -0.71 3.56
C HIS A 78 -5.40 -1.97 2.93
N ALA A 79 -6.34 -2.58 3.65
CA ALA A 79 -7.04 -3.77 3.21
C ALA A 79 -8.50 -3.78 3.64
N LEU A 80 -9.36 -4.32 2.79
CA LEU A 80 -10.72 -4.69 3.13
C LEU A 80 -10.72 -6.15 3.61
N LEU A 81 -11.33 -6.43 4.76
CA LEU A 81 -11.31 -7.78 5.34
C LEU A 81 -12.57 -8.59 5.07
N ASP A 82 -13.63 -7.94 4.60
CA ASP A 82 -14.86 -8.59 4.21
C ASP A 82 -15.29 -8.05 2.83
N SER A 83 -15.65 -8.92 1.90
CA SER A 83 -16.21 -8.56 0.59
C SER A 83 -17.59 -9.19 0.42
N ARG A 84 -18.45 -8.53 -0.33
CA ARG A 84 -19.76 -9.05 -0.74
C ARG A 84 -19.87 -9.24 -2.25
N LEU A 85 -18.81 -9.02 -3.03
CA LEU A 85 -18.92 -9.07 -4.49
C LEU A 85 -19.27 -10.47 -5.01
N LEU A 86 -18.79 -11.53 -4.33
CA LEU A 86 -19.19 -12.90 -4.64
C LEU A 86 -20.63 -13.23 -4.23
N ASP A 87 -21.21 -12.39 -3.37
CA ASP A 87 -22.61 -12.45 -2.92
C ASP A 87 -23.51 -11.47 -3.71
N ASN A 88 -23.13 -11.15 -4.97
CA ASN A 88 -23.79 -10.16 -5.83
C ASN A 88 -23.86 -8.73 -5.24
N GLY A 89 -22.90 -8.37 -4.38
CA GLY A 89 -22.72 -6.99 -3.91
C GLY A 89 -22.34 -6.03 -5.04
N PRO A 90 -22.63 -4.72 -4.88
CA PRO A 90 -22.33 -3.73 -5.91
C PRO A 90 -20.82 -3.47 -6.02
N MET A 91 -20.34 -3.30 -7.24
CA MET A 91 -18.97 -2.83 -7.48
C MET A 91 -18.86 -1.35 -7.11
N GLY A 92 -17.77 -0.96 -6.44
CA GLY A 92 -17.54 0.42 -6.04
C GLY A 92 -18.33 0.86 -4.81
N GLU A 93 -18.85 -0.09 -4.00
CA GLU A 93 -19.42 0.22 -2.69
C GLU A 93 -18.40 0.98 -1.84
N VAL A 94 -18.84 2.05 -1.18
CA VAL A 94 -17.98 2.84 -0.28
C VAL A 94 -17.82 2.08 1.02
N VAL A 95 -16.58 1.75 1.37
CA VAL A 95 -16.24 0.95 2.56
C VAL A 95 -15.62 1.80 3.69
N ALA A 96 -15.10 2.97 3.35
CA ALA A 96 -14.61 3.99 4.28
C ALA A 96 -14.61 5.38 3.61
N HIS A 97 -14.42 6.44 4.40
CA HIS A 97 -14.10 7.78 3.89
C HIS A 97 -12.83 8.29 4.54
N TYR A 98 -11.91 8.81 3.73
CA TYR A 98 -10.71 9.50 4.22
C TYR A 98 -10.86 11.00 3.97
N THR A 99 -10.85 11.79 5.03
CA THR A 99 -11.00 13.25 4.94
C THR A 99 -9.67 13.91 5.23
N ILE A 100 -9.13 14.61 4.25
CA ILE A 100 -7.92 15.42 4.39
C ILE A 100 -8.34 16.81 4.86
N ARG A 101 -7.87 17.25 6.02
CA ARG A 101 -8.11 18.61 6.54
C ARG A 101 -6.82 19.40 6.48
N TYR A 102 -6.85 20.54 5.78
CA TYR A 102 -5.73 21.45 5.72
C TYR A 102 -5.73 22.40 6.92
N ALA A 103 -4.57 22.97 7.22
CA ALA A 103 -4.38 23.91 8.33
C ALA A 103 -5.21 25.21 8.17
N ASP A 104 -5.61 25.56 6.95
CA ASP A 104 -6.49 26.70 6.65
C ASP A 104 -7.99 26.38 6.81
N GLY A 105 -8.33 25.14 7.19
CA GLY A 105 -9.69 24.67 7.42
C GLY A 105 -10.40 24.09 6.19
N GLU A 106 -9.81 24.17 4.99
CA GLU A 106 -10.38 23.48 3.84
C GLU A 106 -10.31 21.95 4.03
N THR A 107 -11.27 21.24 3.46
CA THR A 107 -11.32 19.78 3.55
C THR A 107 -11.57 19.14 2.20
N VAL A 108 -10.95 17.99 1.97
CA VAL A 108 -11.24 17.12 0.82
C VAL A 108 -11.62 15.76 1.34
N ARG A 109 -12.86 15.34 1.06
CA ARG A 109 -13.41 14.05 1.49
C ARG A 109 -13.34 13.04 0.35
N LEU A 110 -12.66 11.93 0.60
CA LEU A 110 -12.36 10.89 -0.40
C LEU A 110 -13.18 9.63 -0.09
N PRO A 111 -14.02 9.14 -1.01
CA PRO A 111 -14.66 7.85 -0.85
C PRO A 111 -13.62 6.74 -1.11
N ILE A 112 -13.54 5.77 -0.20
CA ILE A 112 -12.74 4.57 -0.39
C ILE A 112 -13.66 3.46 -0.84
N ARG A 113 -13.54 3.06 -2.10
CA ARG A 113 -14.48 2.14 -2.75
C ARG A 113 -13.84 0.80 -3.01
N GLU A 114 -14.60 -0.26 -2.73
CA GLU A 114 -14.20 -1.61 -3.09
C GLU A 114 -13.95 -1.71 -4.61
N ARG A 115 -12.78 -2.25 -4.98
CA ARG A 115 -12.23 -2.35 -6.34
C ARG A 115 -11.74 -1.05 -6.99
N PHE A 116 -11.66 0.07 -6.29
CA PHE A 116 -11.02 1.27 -6.83
C PHE A 116 -9.79 1.63 -6.02
N GLU A 117 -9.98 2.20 -4.84
CA GLU A 117 -8.88 2.58 -3.95
C GLU A 117 -8.40 1.38 -3.11
N ILE A 118 -9.29 0.42 -2.80
CA ILE A 118 -9.00 -0.72 -1.93
C ILE A 118 -9.58 -2.02 -2.50
N GLY A 119 -9.07 -3.17 -2.06
CA GLY A 119 -9.61 -4.49 -2.39
C GLY A 119 -9.60 -5.45 -1.19
N PRO A 120 -10.33 -6.58 -1.30
CA PRO A 120 -10.41 -7.56 -0.23
C PRO A 120 -9.17 -8.43 -0.10
N ILE A 121 -8.89 -8.86 1.13
CA ILE A 121 -7.83 -9.82 1.48
C ILE A 121 -8.46 -10.98 2.27
N PRO A 122 -8.39 -12.24 1.79
CA PRO A 122 -7.86 -12.66 0.49
C PRO A 122 -8.67 -12.12 -0.68
N MET A 123 -7.96 -11.87 -1.79
CA MET A 123 -8.60 -11.61 -3.07
C MET A 123 -8.94 -12.92 -3.79
N TRP A 124 -9.99 -12.91 -4.61
CA TRP A 124 -10.15 -13.92 -5.67
C TRP A 124 -9.56 -13.42 -6.98
N TRP A 125 -9.31 -14.35 -7.90
CA TRP A 125 -8.72 -14.07 -9.22
C TRP A 125 -9.49 -12.96 -9.97
N SER A 126 -8.77 -12.06 -10.63
CA SER A 126 -9.30 -10.92 -11.41
C SER A 126 -10.02 -9.81 -10.61
N ALA A 127 -9.95 -9.81 -9.28
CA ALA A 127 -10.63 -8.81 -8.45
C ALA A 127 -9.80 -7.55 -8.12
N TYR A 128 -8.66 -7.33 -8.78
CA TYR A 128 -7.76 -6.21 -8.48
C TYR A 128 -8.49 -4.85 -8.49
N PRO A 129 -8.12 -3.95 -7.56
CA PRO A 129 -8.61 -2.59 -7.58
C PRO A 129 -8.02 -1.78 -8.74
N PHE A 130 -8.79 -0.83 -9.28
CA PHE A 130 -8.40 -0.07 -10.47
C PHE A 130 -7.38 1.05 -10.21
N LEU A 131 -7.33 1.59 -8.98
CA LEU A 131 -6.49 2.74 -8.63
C LEU A 131 -5.35 2.38 -7.66
N ALA A 132 -5.30 1.13 -7.19
CA ALA A 132 -4.31 0.63 -6.25
C ALA A 132 -3.55 -0.58 -6.80
N VAL A 133 -2.38 -0.84 -6.23
CA VAL A 133 -1.53 -2.00 -6.57
C VAL A 133 -1.40 -2.92 -5.34
N PRO A 134 -1.18 -4.23 -5.51
CA PRO A 134 -0.86 -5.12 -4.39
C PRO A 134 0.43 -4.69 -3.69
N ASP A 135 0.65 -5.14 -2.45
CA ASP A 135 1.89 -4.89 -1.69
C ASP A 135 3.12 -5.61 -2.29
N GLU A 136 2.94 -6.74 -2.94
CA GLU A 136 3.99 -7.41 -3.72
C GLU A 136 4.11 -6.86 -5.15
N GLN A 137 5.31 -6.96 -5.71
CA GLN A 137 5.63 -6.59 -7.08
C GLN A 137 5.65 -7.83 -7.97
N ASP A 138 5.40 -7.62 -9.26
CA ASP A 138 5.74 -8.63 -10.28
C ASP A 138 7.20 -9.03 -10.15
N SER A 139 7.47 -10.33 -10.28
CA SER A 139 8.81 -10.90 -10.12
C SER A 139 9.19 -11.73 -11.34
N MET A 140 10.48 -11.92 -11.56
CA MET A 140 10.96 -12.82 -12.61
C MET A 140 11.05 -14.23 -12.06
N LEU A 141 10.55 -15.20 -12.82
CA LEU A 141 10.74 -16.61 -12.47
C LEU A 141 12.18 -17.04 -12.75
N THR A 142 12.66 -18.03 -12.01
CA THR A 142 13.97 -18.65 -12.25
C THR A 142 14.00 -19.31 -13.63
N ARG A 143 14.95 -18.89 -14.47
CA ARG A 143 15.02 -19.30 -15.87
C ARG A 143 15.36 -20.77 -16.05
N ASP A 144 16.24 -21.30 -15.21
CA ASP A 144 16.87 -22.61 -15.34
C ASP A 144 16.32 -23.67 -14.36
N ALA A 145 15.85 -23.26 -13.18
CA ALA A 145 15.32 -24.17 -12.15
C ALA A 145 13.86 -23.87 -11.78
N GLY A 146 13.15 -24.87 -11.24
CA GLY A 146 11.78 -24.72 -10.72
C GLY A 146 11.01 -26.05 -10.66
N PRO A 147 9.88 -26.10 -9.93
CA PRO A 147 9.08 -27.33 -9.82
C PRO A 147 8.58 -27.81 -11.19
N TRP A 148 8.73 -29.11 -11.48
CA TRP A 148 8.28 -29.69 -12.76
C TRP A 148 6.78 -29.47 -13.03
N GLY A 149 5.96 -29.52 -11.98
CA GLY A 149 4.51 -29.28 -12.07
C GLY A 149 4.12 -27.89 -12.58
N ASN A 150 5.01 -26.90 -12.48
CA ASN A 150 4.75 -25.52 -12.89
C ASN A 150 5.38 -25.18 -14.25
N ALA A 151 5.80 -26.19 -15.04
CA ALA A 151 6.45 -25.97 -16.33
C ALA A 151 5.61 -25.13 -17.32
N GLY A 152 4.28 -25.18 -17.21
CA GLY A 152 3.36 -24.33 -17.98
C GLY A 152 3.46 -22.85 -17.61
N GLU A 153 3.31 -22.53 -16.32
CA GLU A 153 3.39 -21.16 -15.79
C GLU A 153 4.78 -20.54 -16.06
N ARG A 154 5.83 -21.35 -16.01
CA ARG A 154 7.21 -20.90 -16.30
C ARG A 154 7.40 -20.35 -17.72
N GLN A 155 6.51 -20.65 -18.68
CA GLN A 155 6.55 -20.05 -20.01
C GLN A 155 6.21 -18.55 -20.00
N ALA A 156 5.58 -18.04 -18.95
CA ALA A 156 5.31 -16.61 -18.80
C ALA A 156 6.56 -15.80 -18.41
N GLU A 157 7.63 -16.47 -17.95
CA GLU A 157 8.90 -15.88 -17.45
C GLU A 157 8.77 -14.90 -16.26
N THR A 158 7.55 -14.52 -15.91
CA THR A 158 7.20 -13.58 -14.84
C THR A 158 6.11 -14.14 -13.97
N ASP A 159 6.17 -13.82 -12.68
CA ASP A 159 5.05 -14.01 -11.75
C ASP A 159 4.39 -12.66 -11.47
N GLN A 160 3.08 -12.68 -11.30
CA GLN A 160 2.29 -11.48 -11.02
C GLN A 160 2.38 -11.14 -9.53
N GLY A 161 2.57 -9.86 -9.21
CA GLY A 161 2.50 -9.38 -7.82
C GLY A 161 1.12 -9.67 -7.23
N TRP A 162 1.09 -10.27 -6.04
CA TRP A 162 -0.14 -10.66 -5.36
C TRP A 162 -0.30 -9.90 -4.04
N PRO A 163 -1.52 -9.52 -3.64
CA PRO A 163 -1.71 -8.81 -2.38
C PRO A 163 -1.68 -9.82 -1.23
N GLN A 164 -0.60 -9.79 -0.46
CA GLN A 164 -0.45 -10.63 0.73
C GLN A 164 -1.35 -10.11 1.85
N HIS A 165 -1.18 -8.83 2.17
CA HIS A 165 -1.84 -8.18 3.30
C HIS A 165 -2.44 -6.84 2.96
N TYR A 166 -1.89 -6.11 1.98
CA TYR A 166 -2.30 -4.74 1.68
C TYR A 166 -2.44 -4.46 0.19
N TYR A 167 -3.28 -3.48 -0.11
CA TYR A 167 -3.21 -2.71 -1.34
C TYR A 167 -2.61 -1.34 -1.04
N LEU A 168 -1.87 -0.82 -2.01
CA LEU A 168 -1.24 0.49 -1.98
C LEU A 168 -1.98 1.43 -2.91
N TRP A 169 -2.51 2.51 -2.34
CA TRP A 169 -3.15 3.59 -3.09
C TRP A 169 -2.42 4.90 -2.87
N ALA A 170 -2.05 5.59 -3.94
CA ALA A 170 -1.42 6.90 -3.91
C ALA A 170 -2.40 7.96 -4.38
N TRP A 171 -2.86 8.79 -3.45
CA TRP A 171 -3.75 9.91 -3.75
C TRP A 171 -2.93 11.17 -4.08
N PRO A 172 -3.15 11.81 -5.25
CA PRO A 172 -2.51 13.08 -5.58
C PRO A 172 -3.19 14.22 -4.81
N ASN A 173 -2.42 14.94 -4.01
CA ASN A 173 -2.92 16.09 -3.26
C ASN A 173 -3.16 17.29 -4.23
N PRO A 174 -4.39 17.80 -4.36
CA PRO A 174 -4.68 18.95 -5.23
C PRO A 174 -4.08 20.27 -4.69
N ARG A 175 -3.68 20.31 -3.42
CA ARG A 175 -3.11 21.47 -2.73
C ARG A 175 -1.75 21.10 -2.09
N PRO A 176 -0.72 20.81 -2.89
CA PRO A 176 0.55 20.27 -2.41
C PRO A 176 1.31 21.22 -1.47
N ASP A 177 1.13 22.53 -1.64
CA ASP A 177 1.80 23.57 -0.84
C ASP A 177 1.01 23.97 0.42
N ALA A 178 -0.22 23.45 0.58
CA ALA A 178 -1.03 23.68 1.78
C ALA A 178 -0.69 22.64 2.85
N PRO A 179 -0.32 23.04 4.08
CA PRO A 179 -0.09 22.10 5.17
C PRO A 179 -1.36 21.30 5.48
N ILE A 180 -1.23 19.98 5.57
CA ILE A 180 -2.28 19.07 6.03
C ILE A 180 -2.19 19.06 7.56
N ALA A 181 -3.29 19.40 8.23
CA ALA A 181 -3.39 19.30 9.69
C ALA A 181 -3.68 17.86 10.10
N THR A 182 -4.74 17.27 9.55
CA THR A 182 -5.18 15.92 9.92
C THR A 182 -5.71 15.11 8.73
N ILE A 183 -5.64 13.80 8.88
CA ILE A 183 -6.36 12.83 8.06
C ILE A 183 -7.36 12.12 8.96
N GLU A 184 -8.65 12.25 8.67
CA GLU A 184 -9.71 11.53 9.39
C GLU A 184 -10.10 10.28 8.63
N LEU A 185 -10.09 9.14 9.31
CA LEU A 185 -10.43 7.82 8.77
C LEU A 185 -11.78 7.39 9.33
N GLU A 186 -12.82 7.44 8.50
CA GLU A 186 -14.20 7.13 8.88
C GLU A 186 -14.62 5.75 8.33
N PRO A 187 -15.20 4.87 9.16
CA PRO A 187 -15.79 3.63 8.65
C PRO A 187 -17.06 3.90 7.82
N ALA A 188 -17.34 3.04 6.83
CA ALA A 188 -18.62 3.04 6.12
C ALA A 188 -19.28 1.64 6.15
N GLY A 189 -19.34 1.04 7.34
CA GLY A 189 -20.08 -0.20 7.59
C GLY A 189 -19.37 -1.50 7.20
N ARG A 190 -18.11 -1.43 6.75
CA ARG A 190 -17.26 -2.60 6.41
C ARG A 190 -15.98 -2.60 7.25
N LYS A 191 -15.30 -3.76 7.34
CA LYS A 191 -14.06 -3.91 8.11
C LYS A 191 -12.86 -3.54 7.25
N VAL A 192 -12.27 -2.39 7.54
CA VAL A 192 -11.09 -1.89 6.84
C VAL A 192 -9.93 -1.78 7.82
N VAL A 193 -8.76 -2.21 7.37
CA VAL A 193 -7.50 -2.04 8.10
C VAL A 193 -6.66 -1.01 7.36
N VAL A 194 -6.19 0.02 8.07
CA VAL A 194 -5.17 0.96 7.59
C VAL A 194 -3.88 0.65 8.34
N ALA A 195 -2.90 0.09 7.62
CA ALA A 195 -1.65 -0.37 8.21
C ALA A 195 -0.59 0.73 8.28
N ALA A 196 -0.54 1.59 7.26
CA ALA A 196 0.40 2.71 7.22
C ALA A 196 -0.08 3.83 6.29
N ILE A 197 0.40 5.04 6.57
CA ILE A 197 0.28 6.22 5.70
C ILE A 197 1.67 6.80 5.49
N THR A 198 2.01 7.11 4.23
CA THR A 198 3.29 7.73 3.87
C THR A 198 3.06 9.00 3.06
N LEU A 199 3.72 10.09 3.43
CA LEU A 199 3.67 11.36 2.71
C LEU A 199 4.78 11.41 1.66
N GLY A 200 4.44 11.69 0.40
CA GLY A 200 5.38 11.87 -0.70
C GLY A 200 5.57 13.35 -1.04
N GLN A 201 6.83 13.80 -1.12
CA GLN A 201 7.20 15.19 -1.45
C GLN A 201 7.56 15.39 -2.92
N ARG A 202 7.75 14.30 -3.69
CA ARG A 202 8.14 14.39 -5.09
C ARG A 202 6.94 14.60 -6.01
N ASP A 203 7.18 15.35 -7.08
CA ASP A 203 6.23 15.59 -8.16
C ASP A 203 6.27 14.45 -9.18
N GLU A 204 5.83 13.28 -8.75
CA GLU A 204 5.82 12.06 -9.56
C GLU A 204 4.70 11.13 -9.09
N GLN A 205 4.29 10.19 -9.94
CA GLN A 205 3.31 9.18 -9.55
C GLN A 205 4.03 8.04 -8.77
N PRO A 206 3.90 7.90 -7.43
CA PRO A 206 4.81 7.06 -6.64
C PRO A 206 4.74 5.56 -6.96
N LEU A 207 3.57 5.07 -7.36
CA LEU A 207 3.30 3.64 -7.55
C LEU A 207 3.29 3.20 -9.03
N ARG A 208 3.33 4.15 -9.97
CA ARG A 208 3.38 3.83 -11.40
C ARG A 208 4.78 4.00 -11.92
N ARG A 209 5.38 2.88 -12.32
CA ARG A 209 6.66 2.87 -13.04
C ARG A 209 6.49 3.73 -14.30
N GLN A 210 7.29 4.80 -14.42
CA GLN A 210 7.42 5.50 -15.68
C GLN A 210 7.84 4.51 -16.78
N VAL A 211 7.61 4.87 -18.05
CA VAL A 211 8.05 4.05 -19.18
C VAL A 211 9.50 3.61 -19.00
N LYS A 212 9.77 2.32 -19.27
CA LYS A 212 11.12 1.75 -19.16
C LYS A 212 12.09 2.62 -19.97
N ARG A 213 13.17 3.08 -19.35
CA ARG A 213 14.23 3.83 -20.02
C ARG A 213 15.44 2.92 -20.20
N ALA A 214 15.98 2.88 -21.42
CA ALA A 214 17.23 2.18 -21.67
C ALA A 214 18.37 2.93 -20.98
N VAL A 215 19.10 2.22 -20.12
CA VAL A 215 20.32 2.72 -19.48
C VAL A 215 21.51 1.92 -19.99
N LYS A 216 22.55 2.61 -20.45
CA LYS A 216 23.82 2.00 -20.81
C LYS A 216 24.77 2.14 -19.63
N ILE A 217 25.12 1.02 -19.00
CA ILE A 217 26.14 0.98 -17.96
C ILE A 217 27.46 0.65 -18.64
N THR A 218 28.44 1.54 -18.53
CA THR A 218 29.80 1.30 -19.03
C THR A 218 30.69 1.04 -17.82
N LEU A 219 31.34 -0.12 -17.79
CA LEU A 219 32.28 -0.45 -16.72
C LEU A 219 33.56 0.36 -16.90
N ALA A 220 34.12 0.85 -15.80
CA ALA A 220 35.35 1.64 -15.82
C ALA A 220 36.57 0.82 -16.27
N GLU A 221 36.58 -0.49 -15.97
CA GLU A 221 37.65 -1.41 -16.39
C GLU A 221 37.09 -2.63 -17.12
N PRO A 222 37.75 -3.09 -18.21
CA PRO A 222 37.40 -4.33 -18.90
C PRO A 222 37.83 -5.54 -18.05
N GLY A 223 36.92 -6.10 -17.26
CA GLY A 223 37.24 -7.29 -16.44
C GLY A 223 36.14 -7.79 -15.51
N GLY A 224 34.89 -7.35 -15.68
CA GLY A 224 33.79 -7.80 -14.82
C GLY A 224 33.55 -9.31 -14.92
N THR A 225 33.48 -9.99 -13.78
CA THR A 225 33.00 -11.37 -13.66
C THR A 225 31.56 -11.50 -14.20
N GLU A 226 31.14 -12.69 -14.64
CA GLU A 226 29.83 -12.96 -15.29
C GLU A 226 28.58 -12.55 -14.47
N THR A 227 28.75 -12.13 -13.22
CA THR A 227 27.70 -11.67 -12.32
C THR A 227 27.79 -10.16 -12.11
N LEU A 228 27.08 -9.39 -12.95
CA LEU A 228 26.86 -7.95 -12.75
C LEU A 228 25.53 -7.72 -12.03
N GLY A 229 25.57 -7.10 -10.85
CA GLY A 229 24.38 -6.66 -10.12
C GLY A 229 24.14 -5.17 -10.31
N VAL A 230 22.94 -4.77 -10.74
CA VAL A 230 22.52 -3.38 -10.82
C VAL A 230 21.41 -3.18 -9.80
N ARG A 231 21.58 -2.21 -8.88
CA ARG A 231 20.51 -1.76 -8.00
C ARG A 231 19.94 -0.46 -8.57
N VAL A 232 18.65 -0.43 -8.81
CA VAL A 232 17.94 0.77 -9.30
C VAL A 232 17.06 1.26 -8.16
N ASP A 233 17.06 2.58 -7.92
CA ASP A 233 16.14 3.14 -6.93
C ASP A 233 14.69 2.97 -7.40
N ARG A 234 13.83 2.44 -6.52
CA ARG A 234 12.46 1.94 -6.79
C ARG A 234 12.36 0.80 -7.81
N GLY A 235 13.42 0.00 -7.90
CA GLY A 235 13.45 -1.35 -8.49
C GLY A 235 14.30 -2.26 -7.63
#